data_AF-A0AAE4TUI1-F1
#
_entry.id   AF-A0AAE4TUI1-F1
#
_cell.length_a   1.000
_cell.length_b   1.000
_cell.length_c   1.000
_cell.angle_alpha   90.00
_cell.angle_beta   90.00
_cell.angle_gamma   90.00
#
_symmetry.space_group_name_H-M   'P 1'
#
loop_
_entity.id
_entity.type
_entity.pdbx_description
1 polymer ?
#
loop_
_entity_poly.entity_id
_entity_poly.type
_entity_poly.pdbx_seq_one_letter_code
_entity_poly.pdbx_strand_id
1 'polypeptide(L)'
;MKEHPFILMIIVFGLFLVSIGGYYYRENFATDSVVQGITETVRASAVSNMDNSSRIQSGELFLSKDDFEKDFKKRIGSNKLVKISSNAKYEFKYLDNKNGSIKAIRTIIQDGENTYQATYKVSVATP
;
A
#
# COMPACT_ATOMS: atom_id res chain seq x y z
N MET A 1 -27.85 30.58 -38.40
CA MET A 1 -28.30 30.35 -37.00
C MET A 1 -28.54 28.85 -36.68
N LYS A 2 -27.91 27.90 -37.37
CA LYS A 2 -28.14 26.44 -37.17
C LYS A 2 -26.98 25.74 -36.44
N GLU A 3 -25.87 26.44 -36.22
CA GLU A 3 -24.63 25.87 -35.65
C GLU A 3 -24.50 26.09 -34.13
N HIS A 4 -25.17 27.10 -33.59
CA HIS A 4 -25.21 27.37 -32.14
C HIS A 4 -25.64 26.17 -31.29
N PRO A 5 -26.69 25.39 -31.63
CA PRO A 5 -27.07 24.24 -30.80
C PRO A 5 -26.04 23.10 -30.85
N PHE A 6 -25.34 22.92 -31.97
CA PHE A 6 -24.34 21.86 -32.13
C PHE A 6 -23.07 22.16 -31.34
N ILE A 7 -22.60 23.41 -31.36
CA ILE A 7 -21.44 23.85 -30.57
C ILE A 7 -21.74 23.75 -29.06
N LEU A 8 -22.96 24.10 -28.65
CA LEU A 8 -23.40 23.99 -27.25
C LEU A 8 -23.44 22.52 -26.79
N MET A 9 -23.86 21.61 -27.66
CA MET A 9 -23.82 20.17 -27.39
C MET A 9 -22.38 19.65 -27.22
N ILE A 10 -21.43 20.09 -28.04
CA ILE A 10 -20.00 19.74 -27.90
C ILE A 10 -19.43 20.23 -26.57
N ILE A 11 -19.76 21.45 -26.14
CA ILE A 11 -19.29 22.02 -24.87
C ILE A 11 -19.83 21.21 -23.68
N VAL A 12 -21.12 20.89 -23.69
CA VAL A 12 -21.75 20.06 -22.64
C VAL A 12 -21.13 18.66 -22.60
N PHE A 13 -20.90 18.06 -23.76
CA PHE A 13 -20.26 16.74 -23.85
C PHE A 13 -18.80 16.77 -23.37
N GLY A 14 -18.06 17.83 -23.69
CA GLY A 14 -16.70 18.03 -23.19
C GLY A 14 -16.64 18.15 -21.66
N LEU A 15 -17.53 18.95 -21.06
CA LEU A 15 -17.63 19.07 -19.59
C LEU A 15 -18.03 17.75 -18.92
N PHE A 16 -18.90 16.97 -19.57
CA PHE A 16 -19.29 15.65 -19.09
C PHE A 16 -18.10 14.67 -19.09
N LEU A 17 -17.32 14.63 -20.16
CA LEU A 17 -16.13 13.79 -20.25
C LEU A 17 -15.05 14.18 -19.23
N VAL A 18 -14.81 15.47 -19.03
CA VAL A 18 -13.86 15.96 -18.01
C VAL A 18 -14.32 15.57 -16.60
N SER A 19 -15.63 15.64 -16.32
CA SER A 19 -16.20 15.27 -15.02
C SER A 19 -16.04 13.77 -14.74
N ILE A 20 -16.31 12.91 -15.74
CA ILE A 20 -16.09 11.47 -15.63
C ILE A 20 -14.61 11.16 -15.46
N GLY A 21 -13.75 11.75 -16.30
CA GLY A 21 -12.30 11.57 -16.22
C GLY A 21 -11.74 11.96 -14.86
N GLY A 22 -12.19 13.09 -14.31
CA GLY A 22 -11.80 13.54 -12.97
C GLY A 22 -12.27 12.60 -11.85
N TYR A 23 -13.46 12.00 -11.97
CA TYR A 23 -13.96 11.02 -11.00
C TYR A 23 -13.08 9.76 -10.96
N TYR A 24 -12.79 9.17 -12.13
CA TYR A 24 -11.91 8.00 -12.23
C TYR A 24 -10.49 8.29 -11.75
N TYR A 25 -9.95 9.47 -12.07
CA TYR A 25 -8.62 9.86 -11.60
C TYR A 25 -8.54 9.93 -10.08
N ARG A 26 -9.57 10.46 -9.43
CA ARG A 26 -9.63 10.57 -7.97
C ARG A 26 -9.65 9.20 -7.29
N GLU A 27 -10.35 8.23 -7.86
CA GLU A 27 -10.42 6.86 -7.35
C GLU A 27 -9.05 6.15 -7.42
N ASN A 28 -8.34 6.29 -8.54
CA ASN A 28 -6.98 5.76 -8.68
C ASN A 28 -6.00 6.41 -7.68
N PHE A 29 -6.04 7.73 -7.51
CA PHE A 29 -5.18 8.42 -6.54
C PHE A 29 -5.44 8.00 -5.09
N ALA A 30 -6.71 7.76 -4.74
CA ALA A 30 -7.06 7.29 -3.40
C ALA A 30 -6.47 5.90 -3.13
N THR A 31 -6.58 4.98 -4.10
CA THR A 31 -6.03 3.63 -4.00
C THR A 31 -4.50 3.64 -3.93
N ASP A 32 -3.83 4.42 -4.78
CA ASP A 32 -2.37 4.53 -4.78
C ASP A 32 -1.83 5.07 -3.45
N SER A 33 -2.49 6.10 -2.90
CA SER A 33 -2.12 6.69 -1.61
C SER A 33 -2.27 5.69 -0.45
N VAL A 34 -3.31 4.86 -0.49
CA VAL A 34 -3.54 3.80 0.49
C VAL A 34 -2.46 2.72 0.38
N VAL A 35 -2.15 2.25 -0.82
CA VAL A 35 -1.11 1.23 -1.05
C VAL A 35 0.27 1.75 -0.64
N GLN A 36 0.57 3.02 -0.91
CA GLN A 36 1.81 3.67 -0.44
C GLN A 36 1.86 3.72 1.09
N GLY A 37 0.78 4.13 1.76
CA GLY A 37 0.69 4.16 3.21
C GLY A 37 0.89 2.78 3.85
N ILE A 38 0.32 1.74 3.26
CA ILE A 38 0.54 0.34 3.70
C ILE A 38 2.01 -0.04 3.51
N THR A 39 2.58 0.23 2.33
CA THR A 39 3.98 -0.10 2.01
C THR A 39 4.97 0.55 2.98
N GLU A 40 4.75 1.82 3.31
CA GLU A 40 5.59 2.56 4.25
C GLU A 40 5.42 2.04 5.69
N THR A 41 4.20 1.64 6.06
CA THR A 41 3.94 0.99 7.34
C THR A 41 4.66 -0.36 7.44
N VAL A 42 4.62 -1.19 6.38
CA VAL A 42 5.37 -2.45 6.32
C VAL A 42 6.87 -2.20 6.48
N ARG A 43 7.42 -1.23 5.74
CA ARG A 43 8.84 -0.88 5.82
C ARG A 43 9.22 -0.41 7.24
N ALA A 44 8.44 0.48 7.83
CA ALA A 44 8.71 1.02 9.16
C ALA A 44 8.67 -0.07 10.24
N SER A 45 7.68 -0.97 10.20
CA SER A 45 7.60 -2.11 11.12
C SER A 45 8.73 -3.11 10.90
N ALA A 46 9.13 -3.37 9.65
CA ALA A 46 10.22 -4.27 9.33
C ALA A 46 11.56 -3.74 9.87
N VAL A 47 11.84 -2.45 9.69
CA VAL A 47 13.06 -1.81 10.19
C VAL A 47 13.07 -1.75 11.72
N SER A 48 11.94 -1.46 12.38
CA SER A 48 11.91 -1.36 13.85
C SER A 48 12.07 -2.70 14.56
N ASN A 49 11.72 -3.80 13.90
CA ASN A 49 11.79 -5.17 14.44
C ASN A 49 12.98 -5.97 13.89
N MET A 50 13.88 -5.32 13.14
CA MET A 50 15.07 -5.95 12.59
C MET A 50 16.07 -6.31 13.68
N ASP A 51 16.57 -7.54 13.64
CA ASP A 51 17.65 -8.00 14.52
C ASP A 51 19.00 -7.47 14.02
N ASN A 52 19.38 -6.31 14.55
CA ASN A 52 20.66 -5.64 14.27
C ASN A 52 21.88 -6.39 14.82
N SER A 53 21.71 -7.43 15.65
CA SER A 53 22.84 -8.27 16.09
C SER A 53 23.26 -9.29 15.04
N SER A 54 22.40 -9.62 14.08
CA SER A 54 22.77 -10.45 12.94
C SER A 54 23.71 -9.66 12.01
N ARG A 55 24.81 -10.26 11.54
CA ARG A 55 25.66 -9.65 10.49
C ARG A 55 24.85 -9.62 9.19
N ILE A 56 24.13 -8.52 8.97
CA ILE A 56 23.17 -8.36 7.88
C ILE A 56 23.92 -8.25 6.55
N GLN A 57 23.67 -9.18 5.62
CA GLN A 57 24.06 -9.03 4.22
C GLN A 57 22.95 -8.32 3.44
N SER A 58 23.32 -7.58 2.39
CA SER A 58 22.33 -6.85 1.59
C SER A 58 21.28 -7.80 1.01
N GLY A 59 20.00 -7.55 1.31
CA GLY A 59 18.88 -8.39 0.88
C GLY A 59 18.42 -9.45 1.90
N GLU A 60 19.00 -9.48 3.10
CA GLU A 60 18.61 -10.38 4.19
C GLU A 60 18.03 -9.58 5.35
N LEU A 61 16.86 -9.99 5.84
CA LEU A 61 16.20 -9.38 6.99
C LEU A 61 15.88 -10.45 8.03
N PHE A 62 16.48 -10.37 9.21
CA PHE A 62 16.08 -11.20 10.34
C PHE A 62 15.17 -10.35 11.24
N LEU A 63 13.95 -10.83 11.48
CA LEU A 63 13.01 -10.22 12.43
C LEU A 63 12.10 -11.26 13.07
N SER A 64 11.55 -10.91 14.22
CA SER A 64 10.46 -11.67 14.86
C SER A 64 9.16 -11.40 14.12
N LYS A 65 8.57 -12.44 13.50
CA LYS A 65 7.33 -12.32 12.72
C LYS A 65 6.18 -11.83 13.60
N ASP A 66 6.06 -12.35 14.82
CA ASP A 66 5.01 -11.97 15.77
C ASP A 66 5.09 -10.50 16.19
N ASP A 67 6.30 -10.02 16.51
CA ASP A 67 6.51 -8.61 16.89
C ASP A 67 6.25 -7.67 15.71
N PHE A 68 6.71 -8.06 14.52
CA PHE A 68 6.42 -7.34 13.29
C PHE A 68 4.91 -7.21 13.03
N GLU A 69 4.14 -8.29 13.14
CA GLU A 69 2.69 -8.26 12.91
C GLU A 69 1.96 -7.36 13.91
N LYS A 70 2.37 -7.42 15.18
CA LYS A 70 1.80 -6.59 16.25
C LYS A 70 2.10 -5.12 16.02
N ASP A 71 3.36 -4.79 15.70
CA ASP A 71 3.77 -3.42 15.41
C ASP A 71 3.10 -2.88 14.14
N PHE A 72 2.98 -3.71 13.10
CA PHE A 72 2.25 -3.36 11.89
C PHE A 72 0.80 -3.01 12.19
N LYS A 73 0.07 -3.88 12.90
CA LYS A 73 -1.34 -3.64 13.27
C LYS A 73 -1.51 -2.36 14.08
N LYS A 74 -0.57 -2.06 14.99
CA LYS A 74 -0.57 -0.81 15.77
C LYS A 74 -0.35 0.41 14.88
N ARG A 75 0.66 0.37 14.00
CA ARG A 75 1.02 1.51 13.13
C ARG A 75 -0.03 1.76 12.06
N ILE A 76 -0.58 0.71 11.44
CA ILE A 76 -1.58 0.85 10.40
C ILE A 76 -2.89 1.44 10.96
N GLY A 77 -3.29 1.05 12.17
CA GLY A 77 -4.46 1.64 12.85
C GLY A 77 -4.27 3.11 13.22
N SER A 78 -3.02 3.57 13.39
CA SER A 78 -2.69 4.98 13.61
C SER A 78 -2.46 5.78 12.32
N ASN A 79 -2.41 5.11 11.16
CA ASN A 79 -2.04 5.74 9.90
C ASN A 79 -3.23 6.53 9.32
N LYS A 80 -3.07 7.85 9.17
CA LYS A 80 -4.12 8.73 8.64
C LYS A 80 -4.41 8.53 7.15
N LEU A 81 -3.49 7.94 6.40
CA LEU A 81 -3.64 7.67 4.96
C LEU A 81 -4.46 6.41 4.69
N VAL A 82 -4.61 5.53 5.69
CA VAL A 82 -5.25 4.23 5.53
C VAL A 82 -6.45 4.16 6.46
N LYS A 83 -7.66 4.35 5.91
CA LYS A 83 -8.91 4.18 6.67
C LYS A 83 -9.33 2.72 6.58
N ILE A 84 -8.82 1.90 7.48
CA ILE A 84 -9.22 0.49 7.59
C ILE A 84 -10.34 0.36 8.63
N SER A 85 -11.40 -0.38 8.29
CA SER A 85 -12.43 -0.79 9.25
C SER A 85 -11.85 -1.66 10.37
N SER A 86 -12.45 -1.61 11.56
CA SER A 86 -12.09 -2.46 12.69
C SER A 86 -12.25 -3.95 12.42
N ASN A 87 -13.06 -4.32 11.43
CA ASN A 87 -13.33 -5.71 11.03
C ASN A 87 -12.40 -6.22 9.91
N ALA A 88 -11.39 -5.45 9.51
CA ALA A 88 -10.50 -5.87 8.45
C ALA A 88 -9.66 -7.09 8.84
N LYS A 89 -9.48 -7.99 7.89
CA LYS A 89 -8.61 -9.17 8.03
C LYS A 89 -7.23 -8.85 7.50
N TYR A 90 -6.22 -9.21 8.29
CA TYR A 90 -4.80 -9.04 7.95
C TYR A 90 -4.18 -10.39 7.66
N GLU A 91 -3.53 -10.53 6.50
CA GLU A 91 -2.75 -11.71 6.13
C GLU A 91 -1.32 -11.28 5.78
N PHE A 92 -0.34 -11.95 6.36
CA PHE A 92 1.07 -11.70 6.14
C PHE A 92 1.71 -12.92 5.47
N LYS A 93 2.38 -12.70 4.34
CA LYS A 93 3.15 -13.71 3.61
C LYS A 93 4.61 -13.34 3.62
N TYR A 94 5.44 -14.29 4.03
CA TYR A 94 6.88 -14.12 4.12
C TYR A 94 7.54 -14.94 3.02
N LEU A 95 8.48 -14.32 2.30
CA LEU A 95 9.38 -15.02 1.42
C LEU A 95 10.70 -15.23 2.15
N ASP A 96 10.88 -16.41 2.70
CA ASP A 96 12.07 -16.78 3.45
C ASP A 96 13.20 -17.24 2.50
N ASN A 97 14.44 -17.01 2.89
CA ASN A 97 15.67 -17.46 2.23
C ASN A 97 16.17 -18.76 2.90
N LYS A 98 17.08 -19.47 2.25
CA LYS A 98 17.57 -20.79 2.72
C LYS A 98 18.27 -20.74 4.09
N ASN A 99 18.76 -19.58 4.49
CA ASN A 99 19.42 -19.32 5.77
C ASN A 99 18.48 -18.82 6.88
N GLY A 100 17.17 -18.80 6.65
CA GLY A 100 16.18 -18.32 7.62
C GLY A 100 15.97 -16.81 7.63
N SER A 101 16.67 -16.05 6.77
CA SER A 101 16.39 -14.62 6.56
C SER A 101 15.13 -14.40 5.73
N ILE A 102 14.47 -13.25 5.86
CA ILE A 102 13.32 -12.85 5.05
C ILE A 102 13.83 -12.00 3.87
N LYS A 103 13.39 -12.35 2.66
CA LYS A 103 13.69 -11.65 1.40
C LYS A 103 12.61 -10.65 1.02
N ALA A 104 11.35 -10.95 1.33
CA ALA A 104 10.22 -10.05 1.09
C ALA A 104 9.08 -10.34 2.05
N ILE A 105 8.31 -9.29 2.35
CA ILE A 105 7.09 -9.36 3.15
C ILE A 105 5.96 -8.84 2.28
N ARG A 106 4.91 -9.65 2.11
CA ARG A 106 3.67 -9.25 1.44
C ARG A 106 2.57 -9.16 2.48
N THR A 107 1.95 -8.01 2.58
CA THR A 107 0.81 -7.75 3.47
C THR A 107 -0.44 -7.59 2.64
N ILE A 108 -1.47 -8.34 3.00
CA ILE A 108 -2.80 -8.31 2.38
C ILE A 108 -3.79 -7.88 3.45
N ILE A 109 -4.58 -6.86 3.13
CA ILE A 109 -5.60 -6.29 4.01
C ILE A 109 -6.93 -6.41 3.28
N GLN A 110 -7.84 -7.20 3.84
CA GLN A 110 -9.21 -7.32 3.35
C GLN A 110 -10.14 -6.49 4.23
N ASP A 111 -10.71 -5.44 3.64
CA ASP A 111 -11.66 -4.54 4.30
C ASP A 111 -12.99 -4.53 3.52
N GLY A 112 -13.93 -5.37 3.94
CA GLY A 112 -15.19 -5.58 3.24
C GLY A 112 -14.97 -6.16 1.84
N GLU A 113 -15.38 -5.42 0.81
CA GLU A 113 -15.17 -5.77 -0.60
C GLU A 113 -13.80 -5.33 -1.14
N ASN A 114 -13.09 -4.46 -0.43
CA ASN A 114 -11.80 -3.93 -0.88
C ASN A 114 -10.65 -4.81 -0.38
N THR A 115 -9.75 -5.18 -1.30
CA THR A 115 -8.52 -5.89 -0.96
C THR A 115 -7.31 -5.03 -1.33
N TYR A 116 -6.56 -4.61 -0.31
CA TYR A 116 -5.31 -3.89 -0.50
C TYR A 116 -4.13 -4.83 -0.33
N GLN A 117 -3.14 -4.70 -1.20
CA GLN A 117 -1.92 -5.49 -1.14
C GLN A 117 -0.70 -4.59 -1.25
N ALA A 118 0.29 -4.86 -0.39
CA ALA A 118 1.59 -4.22 -0.45
C ALA A 118 2.67 -5.28 -0.35
N THR A 119 3.73 -5.15 -1.15
CA THR A 119 4.90 -6.01 -1.07
C THR A 119 6.12 -5.17 -0.78
N TYR A 120 6.76 -5.44 0.35
CA TYR A 120 8.06 -4.89 0.68
C TYR A 120 9.15 -5.90 0.33
N LYS A 121 9.92 -5.60 -0.70
CA LYS A 121 11.15 -6.34 -1.01
C LYS A 121 12.26 -5.80 -0.12
N VAL A 122 12.94 -6.69 0.59
CA VAL A 122 14.06 -6.31 1.46
C VAL A 122 15.18 -5.78 0.58
N SER A 123 15.45 -4.49 0.74
CA SER A 123 16.55 -3.76 0.11
C SER A 123 17.27 -3.02 1.22
N VAL A 124 17.91 -3.76 2.12
CA VAL A 124 18.85 -3.16 3.06
C VAL A 124 20.10 -2.86 2.24
N ALA A 125 20.21 -1.62 1.74
CA ALA A 125 21.46 -1.12 1.19
C ALA A 125 22.39 -0.89 2.39
N THR A 126 23.46 -1.66 2.47
CA THR A 126 24.54 -1.40 3.41
C THR A 126 25.16 -0.04 3.02
N PRO A 127 25.25 0.94 3.94
CA PRO A 127 26.03 2.15 3.70
C PRO A 127 27.53 1.84 3.54
#